data_AF-A0AAU5S5I4-F1
#
_entry.id   AF-A0AAU5S5I4-F1
#
_cell.length_a   1.000
_cell.length_b   1.000
_cell.length_c   1.000
_cell.angle_alpha   90.00
_cell.angle_beta   90.00
_cell.angle_gamma   90.00
#
_symmetry.space_group_name_H-M   'P 1'
#
loop_
_entity.id
_entity.type
_entity.pdbx_description
1 polymer ?
#
loop_
_entity_poly.entity_id
_entity_poly.type
_entity_poly.pdbx_seq_one_letter_code
_entity_poly.pdbx_strand_id
1 'polypeptide(L)'
;MSCVFCGGSPVTREHVFPQWLNQYLPPGRQQIEQSRYGVGAYDVTRESVGLDFTVKKVCAPCNNGWMSKLEKSSKVVFEPLIIRQDLTFISLRQQRQIALWATKTAMMADQVQQETLLPSHQLRRMRTHRAIPGGTRVWLGSCPERNPTVTCHTVRMDLTVESTPDTPQPVGFYCPMKIGHLCIYVYFPAVDVVIQHAPEFHLSVARIWPRRSSDLPFPPPGQPRNGEEFEAFADALRESLYLYTPEQAAEHGLKES
;
A
#
# COMPACT_ATOMS: atom_id res chain seq x y z
N MET A 1 20.89 14.27 8.51
CA MET A 1 19.79 13.46 7.93
C MET A 1 19.56 13.90 6.49
N SER A 2 19.39 12.96 5.56
CA SER A 2 19.23 13.19 4.12
C SER A 2 17.87 12.74 3.61
N CYS A 3 17.41 13.31 2.51
CA CYS A 3 16.15 12.93 1.89
C CYS A 3 16.17 11.47 1.42
N VAL A 4 15.15 10.71 1.79
CA VAL A 4 15.01 9.29 1.42
C VAL A 4 14.88 9.04 -0.09
N PHE A 5 14.40 10.04 -0.84
CA PHE A 5 14.18 9.93 -2.29
C PHE A 5 15.37 10.40 -3.14
N CYS A 6 16.19 11.33 -2.64
CA CYS A 6 17.24 11.95 -3.46
C CYS A 6 18.59 12.12 -2.77
N GLY A 7 18.69 11.86 -1.47
CA GLY A 7 19.88 12.14 -0.68
C GLY A 7 20.12 13.61 -0.32
N GLY A 8 19.30 14.55 -0.83
CA GLY A 8 19.47 15.99 -0.58
C GLY A 8 19.10 16.44 0.83
N SER A 9 19.51 17.66 1.19
CA SER A 9 19.26 18.32 2.48
C SER A 9 19.02 19.83 2.27
N PRO A 10 18.42 20.56 3.25
CA PRO A 10 17.80 20.07 4.47
C PRO A 10 16.50 19.29 4.18
N VAL A 11 16.10 18.44 5.13
CA VAL A 11 14.82 17.72 5.11
C VAL A 11 13.71 18.54 5.79
N THR A 12 12.52 18.53 5.18
CA THR A 12 11.26 19.07 5.69
C THR A 12 10.41 17.95 6.29
N ARG A 13 9.28 18.34 6.90
CA ARG A 13 8.21 17.39 7.23
C ARG A 13 7.42 17.08 5.96
N GLU A 14 7.02 15.82 5.81
CA GLU A 14 6.11 15.34 4.79
C GLU A 14 5.00 14.55 5.47
N HIS A 15 3.76 14.77 5.04
CA HIS A 15 2.62 13.98 5.51
C HIS A 15 2.62 12.59 4.90
N VAL A 16 2.32 11.57 5.70
CA VAL A 16 2.18 10.18 5.22
C VAL A 16 1.02 10.11 4.25
N PHE A 17 -0.16 10.54 4.71
CA PHE A 17 -1.33 10.77 3.89
C PHE A 17 -1.42 12.25 3.53
N PRO A 18 -1.69 12.61 2.27
CA PRO A 18 -1.78 13.99 1.87
C PRO A 18 -2.95 14.72 2.55
N GLN A 19 -2.71 15.96 2.96
CA GLN A 19 -3.68 16.77 3.69
C GLN A 19 -5.02 16.97 2.97
N TRP A 20 -5.06 16.91 1.63
CA TRP A 20 -6.30 17.06 0.87
C TRP A 20 -7.32 15.97 1.17
N LEU A 21 -6.90 14.82 1.73
CA LEU A 21 -7.83 13.79 2.16
C LEU A 21 -8.71 14.24 3.33
N ASN A 22 -8.25 15.19 4.16
CA ASN A 22 -9.01 15.70 5.30
C ASN A 22 -10.40 16.23 4.93
N GLN A 23 -10.57 16.76 3.71
CA GLN A 23 -11.86 17.29 3.25
C GLN A 23 -12.93 16.20 3.08
N TYR A 24 -12.54 14.92 3.03
CA TYR A 24 -13.46 13.78 2.85
C TYR A 24 -13.73 13.03 4.16
N LEU A 25 -13.11 13.46 5.26
CA LEU A 25 -13.21 12.81 6.57
C LEU A 25 -14.32 13.47 7.40
N PRO A 26 -15.15 12.68 8.11
CA PRO A 26 -15.99 13.23 9.16
C PRO A 26 -15.09 13.84 10.26
N PRO A 27 -15.60 14.82 11.03
CA PRO A 27 -14.90 15.32 12.20
C PRO A 27 -14.57 14.17 13.17
N GLY A 28 -13.31 13.99 13.55
CA GLY A 28 -12.90 12.90 14.45
C GLY A 28 -11.41 12.61 14.46
N ARG A 29 -10.99 11.69 15.35
CA ARG A 29 -9.62 11.16 15.38
C ARG A 29 -9.44 10.15 14.25
N GLN A 30 -8.28 10.18 13.61
CA GLN A 30 -7.82 9.18 12.65
C GLN A 30 -6.70 8.37 13.30
N GLN A 31 -6.52 7.13 12.85
CA GLN A 31 -5.55 6.21 13.43
C GLN A 31 -4.64 5.65 12.33
N ILE A 32 -3.35 5.54 12.65
CA ILE A 32 -2.40 4.72 11.90
C ILE A 32 -1.88 3.68 12.87
N GLU A 33 -2.02 2.43 12.49
CA GLU A 33 -1.56 1.28 13.25
C GLU A 33 -0.29 0.73 12.61
N GLN A 34 0.65 0.32 13.45
CA GLN A 34 1.95 -0.17 13.01
C GLN A 34 2.21 -1.50 13.71
N SER A 35 2.31 -2.56 12.93
CA SER A 35 2.42 -3.93 13.46
C SER A 35 3.62 -4.64 12.86
N ARG A 36 4.50 -5.16 13.71
CA ARG A 36 5.63 -6.00 13.29
C ARG A 36 5.39 -7.42 13.82
N TYR A 37 5.37 -8.39 12.92
CA TYR A 37 5.42 -9.82 13.28
C TYR A 37 6.88 -10.32 13.19
N GLY A 38 7.22 -11.36 13.97
CA GLY A 38 8.55 -11.98 14.02
C GLY A 38 9.47 -11.45 15.14
N VAL A 39 10.79 -11.59 14.97
CA VAL A 39 11.78 -11.14 15.98
C VAL A 39 11.68 -9.61 16.17
N GLY A 40 11.45 -9.18 17.41
CA GLY A 40 11.21 -7.77 17.74
C GLY A 40 9.79 -7.29 17.44
N ALA A 41 8.80 -8.20 17.50
CA ALA A 41 7.39 -7.88 17.31
C ALA A 41 6.92 -6.75 18.22
N TYR A 42 6.09 -5.87 17.67
CA TYR A 42 5.42 -4.79 18.40
C TYR A 42 4.17 -4.38 17.64
N ASP A 43 3.18 -3.90 18.40
CA ASP A 43 2.01 -3.19 17.87
C ASP A 43 1.97 -1.80 18.48
N VAL A 44 1.93 -0.79 17.62
CA VAL A 44 1.88 0.62 18.00
C VAL A 44 0.77 1.30 17.21
N THR A 45 -0.29 1.70 17.92
CA THR A 45 -1.32 2.58 17.38
C THR A 45 -0.96 4.03 17.64
N ARG A 46 -0.99 4.86 16.60
CA ARG A 46 -0.84 6.31 16.71
C ARG A 46 -2.14 6.98 16.30
N GLU A 47 -2.69 7.80 17.18
CA GLU A 47 -3.83 8.64 16.86
C GLU A 47 -3.37 10.04 16.41
N SER A 48 -4.11 10.64 15.49
CA SER A 48 -3.98 12.05 15.12
C SER A 48 -5.36 12.66 14.95
N VAL A 49 -5.47 13.98 15.14
CA VAL A 49 -6.66 14.72 14.76
C VAL A 49 -6.54 15.02 13.27
N GLY A 50 -7.41 14.40 12.47
CA GLY A 50 -7.24 14.37 11.01
C GLY A 50 -5.97 13.61 10.57
N LEU A 51 -5.50 13.87 9.36
CA LEU A 51 -4.34 13.22 8.76
C LEU A 51 -3.06 14.04 8.93
N ASP A 52 -2.65 14.31 10.18
CA ASP A 52 -1.43 15.08 10.48
C ASP A 52 -0.21 14.21 10.83
N PHE A 53 -0.20 12.96 10.37
CA PHE A 53 0.95 12.07 10.53
C PHE A 53 2.08 12.50 9.60
N THR A 54 3.18 13.02 10.16
CA THR A 54 4.32 13.53 9.39
C THR A 54 5.64 12.82 9.71
N VAL A 55 6.53 12.77 8.72
CA VAL A 55 7.93 12.32 8.88
C VAL A 55 8.91 13.39 8.38
N LYS A 56 9.99 13.60 9.13
CA LYS A 56 11.03 14.60 8.77
C LYS A 56 12.15 13.97 7.93
N LYS A 57 11.81 13.38 6.78
CA LYS A 57 12.73 12.56 5.97
C LYS A 57 12.77 12.94 4.48
N VAL A 58 12.04 13.98 4.05
CA VAL A 58 11.92 14.38 2.63
C VAL A 58 12.42 15.81 2.46
N CYS A 59 13.20 16.14 1.41
CA CYS A 59 13.61 17.52 1.16
C CYS A 59 12.53 18.33 0.41
N ALA A 60 12.60 19.65 0.50
CA ALA A 60 11.65 20.55 -0.16
C ALA A 60 11.51 20.32 -1.68
N PRO A 61 12.59 20.09 -2.46
CA PRO A 61 12.46 19.78 -3.90
C PRO A 61 11.67 18.50 -4.21
N CYS A 62 11.80 17.46 -3.38
CA CYS A 62 11.03 16.22 -3.55
C CYS A 62 9.57 16.44 -3.16
N ASN A 63 9.36 17.00 -1.96
CA ASN A 63 8.03 17.24 -1.40
C ASN A 63 7.19 18.17 -2.32
N ASN A 64 7.67 19.38 -2.55
CA ASN A 64 6.94 20.40 -3.33
C ASN A 64 6.98 20.14 -4.84
N GLY A 65 7.87 19.27 -5.31
CA GLY A 65 8.05 18.97 -6.71
C GLY A 65 7.24 17.77 -7.17
N TRP A 66 7.90 16.62 -7.21
CA TRP A 66 7.36 15.43 -7.85
C TRP A 66 6.20 14.81 -7.06
N MET A 67 6.29 14.86 -5.72
CA MET A 67 5.30 14.29 -4.80
C MET A 67 4.02 15.11 -4.84
N SER A 68 4.11 16.43 -4.64
CA SER A 68 2.96 17.33 -4.77
C SER A 68 2.26 17.22 -6.14
N LYS A 69 3.02 17.09 -7.24
CA LYS A 69 2.43 16.85 -8.58
C LYS A 69 1.65 15.52 -8.66
N LEU A 70 2.20 14.45 -8.09
CA LEU A 70 1.54 13.14 -8.05
C LEU A 70 0.24 13.23 -7.26
N GLU A 71 0.27 13.84 -6.07
CA GLU A 71 -0.91 14.01 -5.21
C GLU A 71 -2.01 14.85 -5.87
N LYS A 72 -1.65 16.03 -6.41
CA LYS A 72 -2.61 16.92 -7.08
C LYS A 72 -3.31 16.22 -8.23
N SER A 73 -2.55 15.47 -9.04
CA SER A 73 -3.14 14.72 -10.14
C SER A 73 -4.08 13.63 -9.63
N SER A 74 -3.72 12.95 -8.52
CA SER A 74 -4.44 11.80 -8.00
C SER A 74 -5.76 12.16 -7.34
N LYS A 75 -5.88 13.36 -6.75
CA LYS A 75 -7.10 13.85 -6.07
C LYS A 75 -8.38 13.55 -6.86
N VAL A 76 -8.41 13.89 -8.15
CA VAL A 76 -9.59 13.71 -9.02
C VAL A 76 -9.97 12.23 -9.20
N VAL A 77 -8.98 11.34 -9.20
CA VAL A 77 -9.20 9.90 -9.34
C VAL A 77 -9.74 9.29 -8.05
N PHE A 78 -9.25 9.76 -6.90
CA PHE A 78 -9.60 9.22 -5.59
C PHE A 78 -10.96 9.69 -5.08
N GLU A 79 -11.38 10.90 -5.40
CA GLU A 79 -12.63 11.47 -4.90
C GLU A 79 -13.85 10.55 -5.06
N PRO A 80 -14.18 10.03 -6.25
CA PRO A 80 -15.32 9.13 -6.39
C PRO A 80 -15.11 7.79 -5.66
N LEU A 81 -13.87 7.28 -5.60
CA LEU A 81 -13.55 6.01 -4.92
C LEU A 81 -13.71 6.11 -3.39
N ILE A 82 -13.45 7.29 -2.82
CA ILE A 82 -13.51 7.53 -1.37
C ILE A 82 -14.96 7.78 -0.93
N ILE A 83 -15.73 8.51 -1.74
CA ILE A 83 -17.06 9.01 -1.36
C ILE A 83 -18.19 8.10 -1.87
N ARG A 84 -18.00 7.41 -2.99
CA ARG A 84 -19.06 6.67 -3.68
C ARG A 84 -18.65 5.22 -3.94
N GLN A 85 -19.64 4.35 -3.99
CA GLN A 85 -19.50 2.94 -4.43
C GLN A 85 -20.15 2.69 -5.80
N ASP A 86 -20.52 3.75 -6.52
CA ASP A 86 -21.28 3.69 -7.76
C ASP A 86 -20.41 3.77 -9.02
N LEU A 87 -19.09 3.72 -8.87
CA LEU A 87 -18.20 3.58 -10.02
C LEU A 87 -18.56 2.29 -10.75
N THR A 88 -18.38 2.29 -12.07
CA THR A 88 -18.60 1.09 -12.89
C THR A 88 -17.26 0.48 -13.29
N PHE A 89 -16.28 1.32 -13.64
CA PHE A 89 -14.95 0.89 -14.07
C PHE A 89 -13.84 1.85 -13.64
N ILE A 90 -12.64 1.31 -13.43
CA ILE A 90 -11.38 2.04 -13.24
C ILE A 90 -10.51 1.83 -14.49
N SER A 91 -10.26 2.91 -15.22
CA SER A 91 -9.46 2.88 -16.46
C SER A 91 -7.99 2.53 -16.21
N LEU A 92 -7.30 2.02 -17.23
CA LEU A 92 -5.85 1.74 -17.16
C LEU A 92 -4.99 2.94 -16.70
N ARG A 93 -5.41 4.16 -17.05
CA ARG A 93 -4.75 5.39 -16.61
C ARG A 93 -4.97 5.63 -15.11
N GLN A 94 -6.20 5.49 -14.65
CA GLN A 94 -6.55 5.62 -13.23
C GLN A 94 -5.85 4.53 -12.39
N GLN A 95 -5.84 3.28 -12.85
CA GLN A 95 -5.11 2.18 -12.20
C GLN A 95 -3.63 2.51 -11.98
N ARG A 96 -2.91 2.98 -13.02
CA ARG A 96 -1.50 3.40 -12.89
C ARG A 96 -1.33 4.53 -11.88
N GLN A 97 -2.25 5.49 -11.90
CA GLN A 97 -2.18 6.67 -11.06
C GLN A 97 -2.44 6.35 -9.59
N ILE A 98 -3.45 5.54 -9.30
CA ILE A 98 -3.75 5.01 -7.98
C ILE A 98 -2.57 4.18 -7.47
N ALA A 99 -2.03 3.28 -8.29
CA ALA A 99 -0.90 2.44 -7.90
C ALA A 99 0.37 3.26 -7.58
N LEU A 100 0.68 4.30 -8.38
CA LEU A 100 1.80 5.21 -8.09
C LEU A 100 1.58 5.98 -6.78
N TRP A 101 0.37 6.49 -6.56
CA TRP A 101 0.04 7.19 -5.33
C TRP A 101 0.15 6.25 -4.13
N ALA A 102 -0.46 5.07 -4.20
CA ALA A 102 -0.48 4.08 -3.12
C ALA A 102 0.94 3.61 -2.76
N THR A 103 1.78 3.36 -3.77
CA THR A 103 3.19 3.02 -3.58
C THR A 103 3.94 4.13 -2.85
N LYS A 104 3.72 5.41 -3.21
CA LYS A 104 4.33 6.55 -2.52
C LYS A 104 3.89 6.58 -1.06
N THR A 105 2.59 6.47 -0.83
CA THR A 105 1.99 6.55 0.52
C THR A 105 2.51 5.41 1.40
N ALA A 106 2.55 4.18 0.90
CA ALA A 106 3.10 3.04 1.62
C ALA A 106 4.60 3.20 1.92
N MET A 107 5.39 3.74 0.98
CA MET A 107 6.79 4.10 1.25
C MET A 107 6.90 5.14 2.37
N MET A 108 6.01 6.13 2.43
CA MET A 108 5.99 7.10 3.52
C MET A 108 5.54 6.49 4.84
N ALA A 109 4.60 5.55 4.83
CA ALA A 109 4.16 4.81 6.01
C ALA A 109 5.31 3.96 6.60
N ASP A 110 6.09 3.29 5.75
CA ASP A 110 7.33 2.61 6.17
C ASP A 110 8.31 3.56 6.86
N GLN A 111 8.40 4.81 6.42
CA GLN A 111 9.29 5.81 7.02
C GLN A 111 8.90 6.25 8.44
N VAL A 112 7.69 5.92 8.90
CA VAL A 112 7.22 6.17 10.28
C VAL A 112 7.77 5.12 11.25
N GLN A 113 8.14 3.93 10.76
CA GLN A 113 8.71 2.85 11.56
C GLN A 113 10.07 3.23 12.15
N GLN A 114 10.40 2.69 13.32
CA GLN A 114 11.71 2.86 13.94
C GLN A 114 12.81 2.27 13.05
N GLU A 115 12.52 1.10 12.48
CA GLU A 115 13.35 0.41 11.51
C GLU A 115 12.55 0.25 10.22
N THR A 116 12.99 0.94 9.17
CA THR A 116 12.38 0.89 7.85
C THR A 116 12.66 -0.45 7.18
N LEU A 117 11.65 -1.04 6.57
CA LEU A 117 11.74 -2.32 5.88
C LEU A 117 12.15 -2.14 4.41
N LEU A 118 11.75 -1.01 3.80
CA LEU A 118 12.05 -0.77 2.40
C LEU A 118 13.49 -0.28 2.19
N PRO A 119 14.26 -0.92 1.30
CA PRO A 119 15.58 -0.44 0.94
C PRO A 119 15.53 0.96 0.31
N SER A 120 16.43 1.85 0.75
CA SER A 120 16.46 3.25 0.26
C SER A 120 16.61 3.38 -1.27
N HIS A 121 17.21 2.40 -1.94
CA HIS A 121 17.33 2.39 -3.40
C HIS A 121 15.97 2.29 -4.11
N GLN A 122 14.97 1.62 -3.52
CA GLN A 122 13.63 1.52 -4.11
C GLN A 122 12.94 2.89 -4.11
N LEU A 123 13.06 3.66 -3.02
CA LEU A 123 12.55 5.03 -2.93
C LEU A 123 13.26 5.94 -3.97
N ARG A 124 14.59 5.86 -4.06
CA ARG A 124 15.37 6.61 -5.06
C ARG A 124 14.94 6.28 -6.49
N ARG A 125 14.68 5.01 -6.79
CA ARG A 125 14.20 4.56 -8.11
C ARG A 125 12.83 5.13 -8.42
N MET A 126 11.91 5.15 -7.46
CA MET A 126 10.59 5.77 -7.63
C MET A 126 10.71 7.25 -7.98
N ARG A 127 11.57 8.01 -7.30
CA ARG A 127 11.82 9.42 -7.60
C ARG A 127 12.42 9.62 -9.00
N THR A 128 13.38 8.80 -9.37
CA THR A 128 14.14 8.95 -10.63
C THR A 128 13.30 8.58 -11.85
N HIS A 129 12.56 7.48 -11.78
CA HIS A 129 11.84 6.93 -12.94
C HIS A 129 10.33 7.19 -12.91
N ARG A 130 9.80 7.74 -11.81
CA ARG A 130 8.34 7.85 -11.58
C ARG A 130 7.66 6.50 -11.79
N ALA A 131 8.33 5.45 -11.34
CA ALA A 131 7.95 4.06 -11.55
C ALA A 131 7.77 3.36 -10.21
N ILE A 132 6.79 2.47 -10.16
CA ILE A 132 6.57 1.57 -9.03
C ILE A 132 7.76 0.59 -9.00
N PRO A 133 8.37 0.31 -7.84
CA PRO A 133 9.45 -0.67 -7.74
C PRO A 133 9.09 -2.02 -8.36
N GLY A 134 10.10 -2.72 -8.88
CA GLY A 134 9.93 -4.06 -9.43
C GLY A 134 9.37 -5.01 -8.36
N GLY A 135 8.47 -5.91 -8.77
CA GLY A 135 7.81 -6.83 -7.85
C GLY A 135 6.76 -6.22 -6.93
N THR A 136 6.56 -4.90 -6.86
CA THR A 136 5.46 -4.35 -6.05
C THR A 136 4.10 -4.77 -6.62
N ARG A 137 3.14 -5.10 -5.76
CA ARG A 137 1.74 -5.34 -6.13
C ARG A 137 0.85 -4.30 -5.50
N VAL A 138 -0.18 -3.91 -6.24
CA VAL A 138 -1.24 -3.06 -5.71
C VAL A 138 -2.57 -3.66 -6.10
N TRP A 139 -3.40 -3.93 -5.10
CA TRP A 139 -4.78 -4.36 -5.26
C TRP A 139 -5.74 -3.33 -4.68
N LEU A 140 -6.96 -3.30 -5.22
CA LEU A 140 -8.07 -2.49 -4.73
C LEU A 140 -9.20 -3.38 -4.21
N GLY A 141 -9.82 -2.96 -3.12
CA GLY A 141 -11.07 -3.47 -2.61
C GLY A 141 -12.04 -2.33 -2.33
N SER A 142 -13.23 -2.66 -1.83
CA SER A 142 -14.22 -1.69 -1.38
C SER A 142 -14.82 -2.13 -0.06
N CYS A 143 -15.18 -1.16 0.79
CA CYS A 143 -15.92 -1.38 2.02
C CYS A 143 -17.15 -0.46 2.05
N PRO A 144 -18.37 -0.99 2.26
CA PRO A 144 -19.56 -0.17 2.26
C PRO A 144 -19.61 0.87 3.37
N GLU A 145 -19.01 0.59 4.52
CA GLU A 145 -18.92 1.55 5.60
C GLU A 145 -17.78 2.56 5.38
N ARG A 146 -18.08 3.85 5.54
CA ARG A 146 -17.07 4.92 5.44
C ARG A 146 -16.15 5.02 6.65
N ASN A 147 -16.57 4.51 7.82
CA ASN A 147 -15.80 4.56 9.05
C ASN A 147 -15.01 3.25 9.27
N PRO A 148 -13.86 3.29 9.96
CA PRO A 148 -13.02 4.47 10.13
C PRO A 148 -12.61 5.03 8.75
N THR A 149 -12.42 6.34 8.67
CA THR A 149 -12.28 7.00 7.36
C THR A 149 -10.88 6.89 6.80
N VAL A 150 -9.85 6.85 7.64
CA VAL A 150 -8.55 6.36 7.24
C VAL A 150 -8.01 5.41 8.29
N THR A 151 -7.67 4.20 7.84
CA THR A 151 -6.75 3.31 8.57
C THR A 151 -5.63 2.90 7.64
N CYS A 152 -4.49 2.63 8.25
CA CYS A 152 -3.29 2.19 7.57
C CYS A 152 -2.56 1.28 8.52
N HIS A 153 -2.23 0.09 8.04
CA HIS A 153 -1.38 -0.84 8.75
C HIS A 153 -0.09 -0.99 7.99
N THR A 154 1.00 -1.19 8.72
CA THR A 154 2.31 -1.47 8.12
C THR A 154 2.80 -2.77 8.71
N VAL A 155 2.94 -3.80 7.88
CA VAL A 155 3.20 -5.17 8.31
C VAL A 155 4.48 -5.70 7.67
N ARG A 156 5.35 -6.26 8.52
CA ARG A 156 6.50 -7.07 8.10
C ARG A 156 6.05 -8.51 7.81
N MET A 157 6.37 -9.03 6.63
CA MET A 157 6.11 -10.42 6.24
C MET A 157 7.42 -11.17 6.10
N ASP A 158 7.72 -12.12 6.98
CA ASP A 158 8.85 -13.03 6.76
C ASP A 158 8.43 -14.10 5.75
N LEU A 159 9.21 -14.27 4.66
CA LEU A 159 8.91 -15.24 3.62
C LEU A 159 9.44 -16.62 4.00
N THR A 160 8.55 -17.57 4.25
CA THR A 160 8.91 -18.98 4.36
C THR A 160 9.28 -19.53 2.98
N VAL A 161 10.51 -19.25 2.53
CA VAL A 161 11.12 -19.99 1.43
C VAL A 161 11.44 -21.37 1.99
N GLU A 162 11.01 -22.45 1.32
CA GLU A 162 11.47 -23.82 1.62
C GLU A 162 12.99 -23.90 1.41
N SER A 163 13.75 -23.43 2.39
CA SER A 163 15.21 -23.44 2.40
C SER A 163 15.71 -23.34 3.84
N THR A 164 16.94 -23.80 4.03
CA THR A 164 17.60 -24.17 5.29
C THR A 164 17.32 -23.25 6.50
N PRO A 165 17.13 -23.82 7.72
CA PRO A 165 16.77 -23.09 8.95
C PRO A 165 17.60 -21.86 9.31
N ASP A 166 18.86 -21.77 8.84
CA ASP A 166 19.83 -20.75 9.24
C ASP A 166 19.93 -19.55 8.26
N THR A 167 19.12 -19.50 7.21
CA THR A 167 19.12 -18.34 6.28
C THR A 167 18.02 -17.35 6.67
N PRO A 168 18.33 -16.05 6.88
CA PRO A 168 17.30 -15.04 7.12
C PRO A 168 16.27 -15.07 5.99
N GLN A 169 15.02 -15.35 6.36
CA GLN A 169 13.90 -15.35 5.42
C GLN A 169 13.77 -13.96 4.79
N PRO A 170 13.68 -13.85 3.44
CA PRO A 170 13.52 -12.56 2.81
C PRO A 170 12.22 -11.91 3.30
N VAL A 171 12.26 -10.61 3.56
CA VAL A 171 11.18 -9.91 4.26
C VAL A 171 10.35 -9.08 3.27
N GLY A 172 9.08 -9.40 3.09
CA GLY A 172 8.12 -8.54 2.42
C GLY A 172 7.60 -7.41 3.31
N PHE A 173 7.19 -6.31 2.70
CA PHE A 173 6.47 -5.23 3.36
C PHE A 173 5.06 -5.13 2.80
N TYR A 174 4.05 -5.25 3.67
CA TYR A 174 2.64 -5.16 3.33
C TYR A 174 2.00 -3.95 4.01
N CYS A 175 1.20 -3.20 3.27
CA CYS A 175 0.57 -1.98 3.76
C CYS A 175 -0.87 -1.89 3.24
N PRO A 176 -1.85 -2.44 3.98
CA PRO A 176 -3.25 -2.23 3.70
C PRO A 176 -3.66 -0.83 4.19
N MET A 177 -4.53 -0.19 3.42
CA MET A 177 -5.08 1.14 3.72
C MET A 177 -6.56 1.16 3.39
N LYS A 178 -7.38 1.68 4.29
CA LYS A 178 -8.77 2.05 4.01
C LYS A 178 -8.87 3.57 3.96
N ILE A 179 -9.55 4.11 2.95
CA ILE A 179 -9.79 5.53 2.76
C ILE A 179 -11.24 5.73 2.33
N GLY A 180 -12.12 6.06 3.27
CA GLY A 180 -13.58 6.07 3.05
C GLY A 180 -14.06 4.67 2.66
N HIS A 181 -14.61 4.54 1.45
CA HIS A 181 -15.01 3.26 0.88
C HIS A 181 -13.87 2.50 0.20
N LEU A 182 -12.78 3.17 -0.15
CA LEU A 182 -11.70 2.57 -0.92
C LEU A 182 -10.78 1.76 -0.01
N CYS A 183 -10.57 0.48 -0.35
CA CYS A 183 -9.54 -0.34 0.26
C CYS A 183 -8.37 -0.50 -0.73
N ILE A 184 -7.14 -0.39 -0.24
CA ILE A 184 -5.92 -0.48 -1.05
C ILE A 184 -4.96 -1.40 -0.32
N TYR A 185 -4.37 -2.34 -1.05
CA TYR A 185 -3.41 -3.29 -0.52
C TYR A 185 -2.11 -3.14 -1.30
N VAL A 186 -1.05 -2.71 -0.64
CA VAL A 186 0.28 -2.56 -1.27
C VAL A 186 1.22 -3.60 -0.70
N TYR A 187 1.85 -4.38 -1.57
CA TYR A 187 2.85 -5.37 -1.18
C TYR A 187 4.17 -5.15 -1.91
N PHE A 188 5.26 -5.07 -1.15
CA PHE A 188 6.63 -5.00 -1.64
C PHE A 188 7.34 -6.29 -1.24
N PRO A 189 7.60 -7.21 -2.18
CA PRO A 189 8.36 -8.40 -1.86
C PRO A 189 9.85 -8.05 -1.72
N ALA A 190 10.58 -8.79 -0.88
CA ALA A 190 12.04 -8.69 -0.81
C ALA A 190 12.75 -9.33 -2.00
N VAL A 191 12.11 -10.31 -2.64
CA VAL A 191 12.63 -11.10 -3.76
C VAL A 191 11.58 -11.18 -4.87
N ASP A 192 11.98 -11.57 -6.07
CA ASP A 192 11.00 -11.85 -7.12
C ASP A 192 10.17 -13.07 -6.73
N VAL A 193 8.85 -12.91 -6.75
CA VAL A 193 7.88 -13.94 -6.37
C VAL A 193 6.73 -13.94 -7.38
N VAL A 194 6.03 -15.06 -7.50
CA VAL A 194 4.72 -15.18 -8.13
C VAL A 194 3.69 -15.37 -7.02
N ILE A 195 2.64 -14.55 -7.03
CA ILE A 195 1.61 -14.55 -5.98
C ILE A 195 0.38 -15.30 -6.47
N GLN A 196 -0.12 -16.22 -5.64
CA GLN A 196 -1.48 -16.76 -5.73
C GLN A 196 -2.27 -16.35 -4.51
N HIS A 197 -3.40 -15.67 -4.72
CA HIS A 197 -4.41 -15.52 -3.69
C HIS A 197 -5.18 -16.83 -3.51
N ALA A 198 -5.59 -17.13 -2.28
CA ALA A 198 -6.58 -18.17 -2.05
C ALA A 198 -7.92 -17.83 -2.77
N PRO A 199 -8.65 -18.82 -3.30
CA PRO A 199 -9.82 -18.59 -4.16
C PRO A 199 -10.90 -17.66 -3.60
N GLU A 200 -11.09 -17.67 -2.28
CA GLU A 200 -12.05 -16.84 -1.56
C GLU A 200 -11.79 -15.33 -1.69
N PHE A 201 -10.55 -14.92 -2.02
CA PHE A 201 -10.18 -13.52 -2.21
C PHE A 201 -10.29 -13.04 -3.66
N HIS A 202 -10.46 -13.95 -4.64
CA HIS A 202 -10.42 -13.62 -6.08
C HIS A 202 -11.53 -12.63 -6.50
N LEU A 203 -12.67 -12.66 -5.80
CA LEU A 203 -13.79 -11.75 -6.04
C LEU A 203 -13.82 -10.53 -5.12
N SER A 204 -12.86 -10.41 -4.20
CA SER A 204 -12.85 -9.38 -3.15
C SER A 204 -11.76 -8.34 -3.34
N VAL A 205 -10.71 -8.67 -4.10
CA VAL A 205 -9.64 -7.74 -4.46
C VAL A 205 -9.34 -7.78 -5.94
N ALA A 206 -9.08 -6.60 -6.48
CA ALA A 206 -8.78 -6.39 -7.89
C ALA A 206 -7.34 -5.90 -8.07
N ARG A 207 -6.53 -6.65 -8.82
CA ARG A 207 -5.14 -6.25 -9.13
C ARG A 207 -5.13 -5.08 -10.10
N ILE A 208 -4.52 -3.96 -9.69
CA ILE A 208 -4.26 -2.79 -10.53
C ILE A 208 -2.78 -2.61 -10.88
N TRP A 209 -1.90 -3.29 -10.14
CA TRP A 209 -0.48 -3.34 -10.46
C TRP A 209 0.16 -4.70 -10.07
N PRO A 210 0.95 -5.33 -10.96
CA PRO A 210 1.14 -4.99 -12.38
C PRO A 210 -0.19 -4.93 -13.16
N ARG A 211 -0.32 -3.96 -14.06
CA ARG A 211 -1.60 -3.71 -14.77
C ARG A 211 -1.96 -4.88 -15.68
N ARG A 212 -3.24 -5.25 -15.69
CA ARG A 212 -3.83 -6.07 -16.75
C ARG A 212 -4.22 -5.17 -17.93
N SER A 213 -4.41 -5.74 -19.11
CA SER A 213 -4.70 -5.02 -20.36
C SER A 213 -6.19 -4.64 -20.53
N SER A 214 -6.90 -4.38 -19.44
CA SER A 214 -8.32 -4.01 -19.45
C SER A 214 -8.68 -3.01 -18.36
N ASP A 215 -9.76 -2.28 -18.59
CA ASP A 215 -10.44 -1.54 -17.52
C ASP A 215 -10.96 -2.52 -16.46
N LEU A 216 -11.05 -2.04 -15.23
CA LEU A 216 -11.33 -2.87 -14.07
C LEU A 216 -12.75 -2.58 -13.56
N PRO A 217 -13.67 -3.56 -13.53
CA PRO A 217 -14.94 -3.42 -12.81
C PRO A 217 -14.68 -3.12 -11.34
N PHE A 218 -15.34 -2.12 -10.79
CA PHE A 218 -15.18 -1.71 -9.40
C PHE A 218 -16.50 -1.12 -8.89
N PRO A 219 -16.97 -1.43 -7.66
CA PRO A 219 -16.29 -2.23 -6.65
C PRO A 219 -16.26 -3.74 -6.98
N PRO A 220 -15.30 -4.50 -6.42
CA PRO A 220 -15.34 -5.95 -6.50
C PRO A 220 -16.62 -6.52 -5.83
N PRO A 221 -17.14 -7.68 -6.27
CA PRO A 221 -18.36 -8.26 -5.67
C PRO A 221 -18.23 -8.57 -4.18
N GLY A 222 -17.09 -9.13 -3.76
CA GLY A 222 -16.80 -9.40 -2.35
C GLY A 222 -16.29 -8.15 -1.66
N GLN A 223 -16.91 -7.78 -0.54
CA GLN A 223 -16.58 -6.56 0.19
C GLN A 223 -16.71 -6.79 1.70
N PRO A 224 -15.70 -6.46 2.53
CA PRO A 224 -15.87 -6.38 3.97
C PRO A 224 -16.93 -5.32 4.30
N ARG A 225 -17.83 -5.60 5.25
CA ARG A 225 -19.01 -4.76 5.50
C ARG A 225 -18.69 -3.49 6.28
N ASN A 226 -17.68 -3.53 7.14
CA ASN A 226 -17.33 -2.47 8.07
C ASN A 226 -15.80 -2.37 8.26
N GLY A 227 -15.38 -1.38 9.06
CA GLY A 227 -13.96 -1.18 9.39
C GLY A 227 -13.26 -2.40 10.00
N GLU A 228 -13.88 -3.04 10.98
CA GLU A 228 -13.32 -4.21 11.67
C GLU A 228 -13.15 -5.41 10.72
N GLU A 229 -14.15 -5.67 9.87
CA GLU A 229 -14.07 -6.70 8.84
C GLU A 229 -13.03 -6.37 7.78
N PHE A 230 -12.77 -5.08 7.49
CA PHE A 230 -11.67 -4.70 6.60
C PHE A 230 -10.32 -5.08 7.22
N GLU A 231 -10.12 -4.85 8.52
CA GLU A 231 -8.85 -5.20 9.17
C GLU A 231 -8.65 -6.72 9.20
N ALA A 232 -9.67 -7.47 9.65
CA ALA A 232 -9.63 -8.93 9.63
C ALA A 232 -9.40 -9.48 8.21
N PHE A 233 -10.03 -8.86 7.19
CA PHE A 233 -9.81 -9.21 5.79
C PHE A 233 -8.38 -8.90 5.33
N ALA A 234 -7.82 -7.76 5.71
CA ALA A 234 -6.48 -7.35 5.32
C ALA A 234 -5.41 -8.31 5.86
N ASP A 235 -5.59 -8.80 7.09
CA ASP A 235 -4.75 -9.82 7.71
C ASP A 235 -4.93 -11.18 7.04
N ALA A 236 -6.17 -11.64 6.85
CA ALA A 236 -6.44 -12.92 6.21
C ALA A 236 -5.94 -12.96 4.74
N LEU A 237 -6.06 -11.84 4.01
CA LEU A 237 -5.52 -11.70 2.66
C LEU A 237 -4.00 -11.86 2.65
N ARG A 238 -3.31 -11.26 3.62
CA ARG A 238 -1.84 -11.36 3.77
C ARG A 238 -1.40 -12.78 4.09
N GLU A 239 -2.08 -13.42 5.04
CA GLU A 239 -1.74 -14.77 5.54
C GLU A 239 -2.03 -15.86 4.51
N SER A 240 -2.98 -15.63 3.62
CA SER A 240 -3.34 -16.56 2.54
C SER A 240 -2.52 -16.39 1.26
N LEU A 241 -1.54 -15.48 1.22
CA LEU A 241 -0.67 -15.32 0.05
C LEU A 241 0.24 -16.54 -0.10
N TYR A 242 0.01 -17.34 -1.13
CA TYR A 242 0.99 -18.34 -1.56
C TYR A 242 2.03 -17.66 -2.45
N LEU A 243 3.29 -17.79 -2.06
CA LEU A 243 4.41 -17.10 -2.70
C LEU A 243 5.36 -18.16 -3.26
N TYR A 244 5.51 -18.14 -4.59
CA TYR A 244 6.37 -19.05 -5.32
C TYR A 244 7.55 -18.27 -5.88
N THR A 245 8.73 -18.88 -5.93
CA THR A 245 9.80 -18.37 -6.80
C THR A 245 9.34 -18.46 -8.27
N PRO A 246 9.92 -17.65 -9.18
CA PRO A 246 9.61 -17.76 -10.61
C PRO A 246 9.87 -19.16 -11.17
N GLU A 247 10.91 -19.88 -10.70
CA GLU A 247 11.18 -21.25 -11.10
C GLU A 247 10.05 -22.20 -10.67
N GLN A 248 9.68 -22.18 -9.38
CA GLN A 248 8.59 -23.02 -8.84
C GLN A 248 7.27 -22.74 -9.58
N ALA A 249 6.97 -21.46 -9.84
CA ALA A 249 5.75 -21.10 -10.57
C ALA A 249 5.75 -21.63 -12.01
N ALA A 250 6.90 -21.62 -12.70
CA ALA A 250 7.04 -22.17 -14.03
C ALA A 250 6.86 -23.69 -14.04
N GLU A 251 7.45 -24.41 -13.08
CA GLU A 251 7.31 -25.86 -12.91
C GLU A 251 5.86 -26.28 -12.68
N HIS A 252 5.12 -25.52 -11.87
CA HIS A 252 3.71 -25.78 -11.58
C HIS A 252 2.72 -25.17 -12.59
N GLY A 253 3.21 -24.47 -13.62
CA GLY A 253 2.36 -23.79 -14.60
C GLY A 253 1.49 -22.66 -14.01
N LEU A 254 1.91 -22.09 -12.88
CA LEU A 254 1.18 -21.07 -12.13
C LEU A 254 1.36 -19.70 -12.78
N LYS A 255 0.27 -18.93 -12.86
CA LYS A 255 0.25 -17.54 -13.34
C LYS A 255 -0.26 -16.62 -12.25
N GLU A 256 0.41 -15.49 -12.04
CA GLU A 256 0.04 -14.52 -10.99
C GLU A 256 -1.45 -14.17 -11.00
N SER A 257 -2.07 -14.21 -9.81
CA SER A 257 -3.50 -13.98 -9.60
C SER A 257 -3.99 -12.56 -9.88
#